data_AF-B7TW30-F1
#
_entry.id   AF-B7TW30-F1
#
_cell.length_a   1.000
_cell.length_b   1.000
_cell.length_c   1.000
_cell.angle_alpha   90.00
_cell.angle_beta   90.00
_cell.angle_gamma   90.00
#
_symmetry.space_group_name_H-M   'P 1'
#
loop_
_entity.id
_entity.type
_entity.pdbx_description
1 polymer ?
#
loop_
_entity_poly.entity_id
_entity_poly.type
_entity_poly.pdbx_seq_one_letter_code
_entity_poly.pdbx_strand_id
1 'polypeptide(L)'
;NPHLFNYMQQYFHTKTGWISCQLEKSFRSVPEILTFVDRLFNNFREEISFVDSEIKHVPHRENDQGYIEIWPLLPRSKEEEQQALQIHLTHRKDYVIADRLLAQAIAHKIHNWLNEGRILVAKDRHIEPRDIMILVRQRNVLVDYIISELKKAN
;
A
#
# COMPACT_ATOMS: atom_id res chain seq x y z
N ASN A 1 -14.19 18.91 7.81
CA ASN A 1 -14.26 18.84 9.29
C ASN A 1 -15.27 17.76 9.65
N PRO A 2 -14.84 16.64 10.25
CA PRO A 2 -15.71 15.49 10.45
C PRO A 2 -16.88 15.70 11.43
N HIS A 3 -16.73 16.58 12.42
CA HIS A 3 -17.83 16.90 13.35
C HIS A 3 -19.03 17.57 12.65
N LEU A 4 -18.74 18.44 11.68
CA LEU A 4 -19.76 19.08 10.85
C LEU A 4 -20.51 18.07 9.97
N PHE A 5 -19.85 17.00 9.53
CA PHE A 5 -20.49 15.94 8.73
C PHE A 5 -21.56 15.19 9.54
N ASN A 6 -21.23 14.74 10.75
CA ASN A 6 -22.18 14.03 11.62
C ASN A 6 -23.36 14.91 12.02
N TYR A 7 -23.10 16.19 12.34
CA TYR A 7 -24.16 17.15 12.63
C TYR A 7 -25.13 17.31 11.45
N MET A 8 -24.60 17.46 10.23
CA MET A 8 -25.43 17.57 9.03
C MET A 8 -26.23 16.29 8.77
N GLN A 9 -25.64 15.12 9.01
CA GLN A 9 -26.34 13.84 8.88
C GLN A 9 -27.53 13.75 9.84
N GLN A 10 -27.34 14.11 11.11
CA GLN A 10 -28.41 14.15 12.12
C GLN A 10 -29.49 15.20 11.79
N TYR A 11 -29.08 16.38 11.34
CA TYR A 11 -29.99 17.46 10.94
C TYR A 11 -30.93 17.00 9.80
N PHE A 12 -30.37 16.42 8.74
CA PHE A 12 -31.16 15.95 7.62
C PHE A 12 -32.01 14.73 7.99
N HIS A 13 -31.47 13.76 8.74
CA HIS A 13 -32.26 12.62 9.22
C HIS A 13 -33.53 13.08 9.96
N THR A 14 -33.39 14.08 10.83
CA THR A 14 -34.51 14.62 11.63
C THR A 14 -35.51 15.42 10.78
N LYS A 15 -35.05 16.11 9.72
CA LYS A 15 -35.89 17.02 8.92
C LYS A 15 -36.58 16.35 7.72
N THR A 16 -35.96 15.33 7.14
CA THR A 16 -36.44 14.73 5.88
C THR A 16 -36.78 13.24 6.01
N GLY A 17 -36.48 12.60 7.15
CA GLY A 17 -36.64 11.16 7.30
C GLY A 17 -35.70 10.35 6.40
N TRP A 18 -34.56 10.94 6.01
CA TRP A 18 -33.62 10.29 5.09
C TRP A 18 -32.97 9.05 5.71
N ILE A 19 -33.04 7.94 4.98
CA ILE A 19 -32.40 6.67 5.34
C ILE A 19 -30.93 6.70 4.91
N SER A 20 -30.03 6.51 5.86
CA SER A 20 -28.62 6.25 5.58
C SER A 20 -28.46 4.85 5.00
N CYS A 21 -27.80 4.72 3.85
CA CYS A 21 -27.48 3.43 3.23
C CYS A 21 -25.96 3.28 3.16
N GLN A 22 -25.46 2.15 3.65
CA GLN A 22 -24.06 1.79 3.55
C GLN A 22 -23.79 1.15 2.19
N LEU A 23 -22.86 1.73 1.42
CA LEU A 23 -22.44 1.19 0.14
C LEU A 23 -21.28 0.20 0.36
N GLU A 24 -21.63 -1.07 0.59
CA GLU A 24 -20.65 -2.12 0.83
C GLU A 24 -20.00 -2.61 -0.48
N LYS A 25 -20.67 -2.45 -1.62
CA LYS A 25 -20.22 -3.01 -2.90
C LYS A 25 -19.05 -2.22 -3.50
N SER A 26 -17.89 -2.89 -3.65
CA SER A 26 -16.70 -2.34 -4.28
C SER A 26 -16.54 -2.81 -5.73
N PHE A 27 -16.44 -1.85 -6.65
CA PHE A 27 -16.27 -2.10 -8.09
C PHE A 27 -14.81 -2.05 -8.56
N ARG A 28 -13.89 -1.67 -7.66
CA ARG A 28 -12.52 -1.28 -8.00
C ARG A 28 -11.46 -2.32 -7.64
N SER A 29 -11.75 -3.19 -6.67
CA SER A 29 -10.78 -4.13 -6.11
C SER A 29 -11.30 -5.56 -6.11
N VAL A 30 -10.36 -6.49 -6.03
CA VAL A 30 -10.58 -7.95 -6.00
C VAL A 30 -10.77 -8.46 -4.56
N PRO A 31 -11.36 -9.65 -4.37
CA PRO A 31 -11.70 -10.18 -3.05
C PRO A 31 -10.54 -10.24 -2.05
N GLU A 32 -9.33 -10.60 -2.50
CA GLU A 32 -8.16 -10.76 -1.63
C GLU A 32 -7.72 -9.43 -1.02
N ILE A 33 -7.73 -8.36 -1.81
CA ILE A 33 -7.42 -7.00 -1.34
C ILE A 33 -8.45 -6.53 -0.34
N LEU A 34 -9.74 -6.67 -0.65
CA LEU A 34 -10.83 -6.22 0.21
C LEU A 34 -10.84 -6.97 1.54
N THR A 35 -10.69 -8.30 1.51
CA THR A 35 -10.65 -9.13 2.71
C THR A 35 -9.47 -8.77 3.61
N PHE A 36 -8.30 -8.48 3.03
CA PHE A 36 -7.14 -8.07 3.81
C PHE A 36 -7.35 -6.71 4.47
N VAL A 37 -7.83 -5.72 3.72
CA VAL A 37 -8.12 -4.38 4.22
C VAL A 37 -9.17 -4.45 5.34
N ASP A 38 -10.25 -5.17 5.12
CA ASP A 38 -11.30 -5.38 6.14
C ASP A 38 -10.70 -5.98 7.40
N ARG A 39 -9.98 -7.11 7.30
CA ARG A 39 -9.37 -7.74 8.49
C ARG A 39 -8.41 -6.82 9.21
N LEU A 40 -7.59 -6.05 8.50
CA LEU A 40 -6.62 -5.15 9.10
C LEU A 40 -7.32 -4.03 9.87
N PHE A 41 -8.21 -3.29 9.20
CA PHE A 41 -8.83 -2.10 9.74
C PHE A 41 -9.95 -2.38 10.74
N ASN A 42 -10.54 -3.58 10.70
CA ASN A 42 -11.48 -4.00 11.73
C ASN A 42 -10.84 -4.13 13.13
N ASN A 43 -9.52 -4.18 13.26
CA ASN A 43 -8.83 -4.12 14.56
C ASN A 43 -8.61 -2.68 15.07
N PHE A 44 -8.87 -1.68 14.23
CA PHE A 44 -8.61 -0.26 14.50
C PHE A 44 -9.85 0.61 14.20
N ARG A 45 -11.05 0.04 14.37
CA ARG A 45 -12.31 0.69 13.96
C ARG A 45 -12.54 2.02 14.68
N GLU A 46 -12.20 2.05 15.97
CA GLU A 46 -12.37 3.23 16.83
C GLU A 46 -11.48 4.39 16.39
N GLU A 47 -10.30 4.12 15.84
CA GLU A 47 -9.34 5.14 15.43
C GLU A 47 -9.61 5.71 14.03
N ILE A 48 -10.30 4.94 13.18
CA ILE A 48 -10.48 5.28 11.75
C ILE A 48 -11.93 5.62 11.37
N SER A 49 -12.90 5.34 12.23
CA SER A 49 -14.31 5.58 11.98
C SER A 49 -14.95 6.41 13.10
N PHE A 50 -15.90 7.27 12.74
CA PHE A 50 -16.73 8.01 13.70
C PHE A 50 -17.80 7.13 14.34
N VAL A 51 -18.07 5.98 13.73
CA VAL A 51 -19.04 4.98 14.16
C VAL A 51 -18.29 3.66 14.23
N ASP A 52 -18.24 3.05 15.42
CA ASP A 52 -17.70 1.70 15.60
C ASP A 52 -18.64 0.67 14.96
N SER A 53 -18.58 0.63 13.64
CA SER A 53 -19.35 -0.25 12.78
C SER A 53 -18.39 -1.19 12.06
N GLU A 54 -18.87 -2.41 11.80
CA GLU A 54 -18.09 -3.37 11.06
C GLU A 54 -17.77 -2.84 9.66
N ILE A 55 -16.48 -2.85 9.31
CA ILE A 55 -16.01 -2.52 7.97
C ILE A 55 -16.10 -3.79 7.15
N LYS A 56 -16.97 -3.77 6.14
CA LYS A 56 -17.17 -4.90 5.24
C LYS A 56 -17.35 -4.40 3.81
N HIS A 57 -16.52 -4.91 2.91
CA HIS A 57 -16.64 -4.69 1.48
C HIS A 57 -17.12 -5.95 0.76
N VAL A 58 -18.06 -5.78 -0.17
CA VAL A 58 -18.55 -6.83 -1.07
C VAL A 58 -17.89 -6.62 -2.44
N PRO A 59 -17.00 -7.52 -2.91
CA PRO A 59 -16.39 -7.39 -4.22
C PRO A 59 -17.44 -7.53 -5.33
N HIS A 60 -17.44 -6.63 -6.31
CA HIS A 60 -18.22 -6.83 -7.53
C HIS A 60 -17.55 -7.86 -8.47
N ARG A 61 -16.22 -7.94 -8.43
CA ARG A 61 -15.40 -8.80 -9.29
C ARG A 61 -15.03 -10.09 -8.55
N GLU A 62 -16.05 -10.86 -8.16
CA GLU A 62 -15.89 -12.04 -7.30
C GLU A 62 -14.97 -13.13 -7.90
N ASN A 63 -14.88 -13.17 -9.23
CA ASN A 63 -14.07 -14.17 -9.95
C ASN A 63 -12.68 -13.64 -10.39
N ASP A 64 -12.39 -12.36 -10.18
CA ASP A 64 -11.07 -11.81 -10.48
C ASP A 64 -10.08 -12.27 -9.42
N GLN A 65 -8.87 -12.66 -9.85
CA GLN A 65 -7.82 -13.11 -8.94
C GLN A 65 -6.88 -11.96 -8.55
N GLY A 66 -6.52 -11.93 -7.28
CA GLY A 66 -5.51 -11.05 -6.72
C GLY A 66 -4.58 -11.76 -5.77
N TYR A 67 -3.49 -11.11 -5.42
CA TYR A 67 -2.63 -11.58 -4.34
C TYR A 67 -1.99 -10.39 -3.63
N ILE A 68 -1.59 -10.64 -2.39
CA ILE A 68 -0.85 -9.69 -1.56
C ILE A 68 0.46 -10.35 -1.21
N GLU A 69 1.54 -9.60 -1.38
CA GLU A 69 2.89 -10.05 -1.06
C GLU A 69 3.47 -9.09 -0.02
N ILE A 70 3.92 -9.65 1.11
CA ILE A 70 4.68 -8.92 2.12
C ILE A 70 6.15 -9.30 1.93
N TRP A 71 6.99 -8.31 1.64
CA TRP A 71 8.42 -8.56 1.46
C TRP A 71 9.12 -8.61 2.81
N PRO A 72 10.08 -9.53 3.01
CA PRO A 72 10.87 -9.56 4.23
C PRO A 72 11.69 -8.28 4.37
N LEU A 73 12.03 -7.94 5.61
CA LEU A 73 12.93 -6.82 5.88
C LEU A 73 14.30 -7.14 5.28
N LEU A 74 14.87 -6.17 4.55
CA LEU A 74 16.23 -6.29 4.05
C LEU A 74 17.23 -6.27 5.20
N PRO A 75 18.31 -7.06 5.12
CA PRO A 75 19.34 -7.07 6.15
C PRO A 75 19.91 -5.66 6.29
N ARG A 76 19.78 -5.09 7.49
CA ARG A 76 20.67 -4.01 7.92
C ARG A 76 22.02 -4.65 8.19
N SER A 77 23.11 -4.02 7.76
CA SER A 77 24.45 -4.37 8.24
C SER A 77 24.38 -4.54 9.75
N LYS A 78 24.59 -5.76 10.23
CA LYS A 78 24.83 -5.96 11.66
C LYS A 78 26.06 -5.13 11.96
N GLU A 79 25.93 -4.20 12.89
CA GLU A 79 27.10 -3.62 13.55
C GLU A 79 27.89 -4.82 14.09
N GLU A 80 29.00 -5.18 13.43
CA GLU A 80 30.08 -5.79 14.17
C GLU A 80 30.40 -4.78 15.25
N GLU A 81 30.30 -5.21 16.51
CA GLU A 81 30.59 -4.45 17.71
C GLU A 81 32.09 -4.10 17.73
N GLN A 82 32.52 -3.26 16.78
CA GLN A 82 33.84 -2.67 16.75
C GLN A 82 33.83 -1.53 17.76
N GLN A 83 34.31 -1.92 18.94
CA GLN A 83 34.72 -1.11 20.07
C GLN A 83 34.87 0.38 19.75
N ALA A 84 34.09 1.16 20.50
CA ALA A 84 34.37 2.49 21.03
C ALA A 84 35.18 3.46 20.14
N LEU A 85 34.56 4.63 19.85
CA LEU A 85 35.13 5.90 19.34
C LEU A 85 34.73 6.39 17.92
N GLN A 86 33.66 5.91 17.27
CA GLN A 86 33.07 6.63 16.13
C GLN A 86 31.54 6.61 16.13
N ILE A 87 30.95 7.40 17.02
CA ILE A 87 29.50 7.59 17.08
C ILE A 87 29.19 8.84 16.23
N HIS A 88 28.13 8.76 15.41
CA HIS A 88 27.43 9.81 14.63
C HIS A 88 27.48 9.72 13.08
N LEU A 89 28.38 8.97 12.44
CA LEU A 89 28.43 8.89 10.95
C LEU A 89 27.95 7.56 10.36
N THR A 90 27.85 6.50 11.16
CA THR A 90 27.63 5.12 10.70
C THR A 90 26.17 4.86 10.36
N HIS A 91 25.23 5.24 11.24
CA HIS A 91 23.80 4.97 11.03
C HIS A 91 23.26 5.50 9.70
N ARG A 92 23.67 6.70 9.25
CA ARG A 92 23.21 7.24 7.96
C ARG A 92 23.65 6.38 6.76
N LYS A 93 24.82 5.74 6.81
CA LYS A 93 25.31 4.90 5.72
C LYS A 93 24.49 3.62 5.59
N ASP A 94 24.09 3.02 6.70
CA ASP A 94 23.34 1.76 6.69
C ASP A 94 21.91 1.94 6.13
N TYR A 95 21.23 3.05 6.48
CA TYR A 95 19.93 3.40 5.90
C TYR A 95 20.03 3.63 4.38
N VAL A 96 21.09 4.31 3.93
CA VAL A 96 21.32 4.55 2.50
C VAL A 96 21.55 3.24 1.74
N ILE A 97 22.25 2.27 2.34
CA ILE A 97 22.47 0.95 1.74
C ILE A 97 21.14 0.19 1.65
N ALA A 98 20.36 0.16 2.74
CA ALA A 98 19.07 -0.54 2.77
C ALA A 98 18.06 0.03 1.76
N ASP A 99 17.94 1.36 1.66
CA ASP A 99 17.05 2.03 0.71
C ASP A 99 17.45 1.71 -0.75
N ARG A 100 18.75 1.66 -1.03
CA ARG A 100 19.23 1.32 -2.38
C ARG A 100 19.00 -0.15 -2.71
N LEU A 101 19.23 -1.07 -1.77
CA LEU A 101 18.90 -2.49 -1.95
C LEU A 101 17.40 -2.69 -2.19
N LEU A 102 16.55 -1.94 -1.49
CA LEU A 102 15.10 -1.97 -1.71
C LEU A 102 14.74 -1.48 -3.12
N ALA A 103 15.32 -0.36 -3.55
CA ALA A 103 15.11 0.15 -4.89
C ALA A 103 15.53 -0.86 -5.98
N GLN A 104 16.66 -1.54 -5.79
CA GLN A 104 17.14 -2.60 -6.68
C GLN A 104 16.18 -3.80 -6.72
N ALA A 105 15.71 -4.26 -5.56
CA ALA A 105 14.75 -5.36 -5.48
C ALA A 105 13.43 -5.03 -6.18
N ILE A 106 12.91 -3.81 -5.97
CA ILE A 106 11.70 -3.30 -6.64
C ILE A 106 11.91 -3.27 -8.17
N ALA A 107 13.00 -2.66 -8.63
CA ALA A 107 13.30 -2.55 -10.05
C ALA A 107 13.45 -3.91 -10.72
N HIS A 108 14.17 -4.84 -10.09
CA HIS A 108 14.36 -6.20 -10.61
C HIS A 108 13.04 -6.98 -10.70
N LYS A 109 12.18 -6.91 -9.67
CA LYS A 109 10.87 -7.56 -9.69
C LYS A 109 9.99 -7.03 -10.83
N ILE A 110 9.94 -5.71 -11.01
CA ILE A 110 9.16 -5.07 -12.08
C ILE A 110 9.72 -5.46 -13.45
N HIS A 111 11.03 -5.43 -13.63
CA HIS A 111 11.70 -5.85 -14.87
C HIS A 111 11.35 -7.30 -15.23
N ASN A 112 11.39 -8.22 -14.26
CA ASN A 112 11.03 -9.62 -14.48
C ASN A 112 9.56 -9.76 -14.91
N TRP A 113 8.62 -9.05 -14.27
CA TRP A 113 7.21 -9.08 -14.68
C TRP A 113 6.98 -8.60 -16.11
N LEU A 114 7.70 -7.56 -16.53
CA LEU A 114 7.59 -7.01 -17.88
C LEU A 114 8.24 -7.94 -18.91
N ASN A 115 9.43 -8.49 -18.63
CA ASN A 115 10.17 -9.36 -19.55
C ASN A 115 9.54 -10.75 -19.70
N GLU A 116 9.06 -11.35 -18.60
CA GLU A 116 8.40 -12.65 -18.62
C GLU A 116 7.01 -12.57 -19.26
N GLY A 117 6.53 -11.36 -19.58
CA GLY A 117 5.19 -11.18 -20.13
C GLY A 117 4.14 -11.63 -19.14
N ARG A 118 4.25 -11.25 -17.87
CA ARG A 118 3.24 -11.61 -16.87
C ARG A 118 1.86 -11.13 -17.32
N ILE A 119 0.87 -12.02 -17.27
CA ILE A 119 -0.51 -11.69 -17.66
C ILE A 119 -1.24 -11.01 -16.50
N LEU A 120 -1.84 -9.86 -16.80
CA LEU A 120 -2.81 -9.20 -15.93
C LEU A 120 -4.19 -9.82 -16.21
N VAL A 121 -4.55 -10.83 -15.42
CA VAL A 121 -5.76 -11.65 -15.60
C VAL A 121 -7.02 -10.79 -15.76
N ALA A 122 -7.18 -9.74 -14.96
CA ALA A 122 -8.36 -8.86 -15.01
C ALA A 122 -8.53 -8.08 -16.33
N LYS A 123 -7.50 -7.96 -17.17
CA LYS A 123 -7.55 -7.29 -18.48
C LYS A 123 -7.20 -8.23 -19.64
N ASP A 124 -6.92 -9.50 -19.38
CA ASP A 124 -6.48 -10.49 -20.35
C ASP A 124 -5.37 -10.00 -21.30
N ARG A 125 -4.34 -9.37 -20.73
CA ARG A 125 -3.18 -8.87 -21.48
C ARG A 125 -1.92 -8.86 -20.62
N HIS A 126 -0.75 -8.78 -21.24
CA HIS A 126 0.50 -8.56 -20.53
C HIS A 126 0.46 -7.29 -19.68
N ILE A 127 1.13 -7.32 -18.53
CA ILE A 127 1.35 -6.14 -17.68
C ILE A 127 2.16 -5.11 -18.46
N GLU A 128 1.74 -3.86 -18.39
CA GLU A 128 2.47 -2.73 -18.97
C GLU A 128 2.95 -1.80 -17.84
N PRO A 129 3.97 -0.97 -18.06
CA PRO A 129 4.45 -0.02 -17.05
C PRO A 129 3.35 0.87 -16.46
N ARG A 130 2.33 1.22 -17.25
CA ARG A 130 1.17 2.02 -16.81
C ARG A 130 0.25 1.34 -15.80
N ASP A 131 0.36 0.03 -15.62
CA ASP A 131 -0.42 -0.72 -14.64
C ASP A 131 0.25 -0.76 -13.25
N ILE A 132 1.47 -0.23 -13.11
CA ILE A 132 2.27 -0.30 -11.89
C ILE A 132 2.32 1.06 -11.22
N MET A 133 1.90 1.13 -9.95
CA MET A 133 1.99 2.33 -9.12
C MET A 133 2.76 2.02 -7.83
N ILE A 134 3.78 2.84 -7.54
CA ILE A 134 4.58 2.72 -6.32
C ILE A 134 4.18 3.85 -5.37
N LEU A 135 3.60 3.50 -4.23
CA LEU A 135 3.20 4.46 -3.20
C LEU A 135 4.28 4.52 -2.11
N VAL A 136 4.74 5.73 -1.80
CA VAL A 136 5.69 6.01 -0.72
C VAL A 136 5.10 7.00 0.27
N ARG A 137 5.46 6.88 1.55
CA ARG A 137 4.94 7.77 2.61
C ARG A 137 5.38 9.23 2.43
N GLN A 138 6.64 9.43 2.06
CA GLN A 138 7.24 10.75 1.87
C GLN A 138 8.22 10.69 0.70
N ARG A 139 8.34 11.79 -0.04
CA ARG A 139 9.33 11.92 -1.10
C ARG A 139 10.71 12.18 -0.48
N ASN A 140 11.49 11.11 -0.36
CA ASN A 140 12.85 11.11 0.17
C ASN A 140 13.81 10.47 -0.85
N VAL A 141 15.07 10.24 -0.42
CA VAL A 141 16.14 9.68 -1.26
C VAL A 141 15.80 8.31 -1.85
N LEU A 142 14.98 7.50 -1.18
CA LEU A 142 14.49 6.21 -1.71
C LEU A 142 13.80 6.39 -3.07
N VAL A 143 13.02 7.46 -3.25
CA VAL A 143 12.35 7.74 -4.54
C VAL A 143 13.37 7.96 -5.66
N ASP A 144 14.44 8.70 -5.37
CA ASP A 144 15.50 8.96 -6.35
C ASP A 144 16.23 7.67 -6.70
N TYR A 145 16.47 6.78 -5.73
CA TYR A 145 17.02 5.45 -5.96
C TYR A 145 16.09 4.56 -6.78
N ILE A 146 14.79 4.52 -6.48
CA ILE A 146 13.81 3.76 -7.27
C ILE A 146 13.82 4.23 -8.73
N ILE A 147 13.77 5.54 -8.97
CA ILE A 147 13.83 6.10 -10.33
C ILE A 147 15.15 5.72 -11.03
N SER A 148 16.28 5.83 -10.32
CA SER A 148 17.60 5.49 -10.88
C SER A 148 17.69 4.01 -11.25
N GLU A 149 17.29 3.10 -10.37
CA GLU A 149 17.38 1.66 -10.61
C GLU A 149 16.36 1.19 -11.66
N LEU A 150 15.15 1.75 -11.70
CA LEU A 150 14.18 1.49 -12.79
C LEU A 150 14.73 1.91 -14.16
N LYS A 151 15.41 3.08 -14.24
CA LYS A 151 16.03 3.53 -15.50
C LYS A 151 17.18 2.63 -15.96
N LYS A 152 17.90 1.98 -15.03
CA LYS A 152 18.99 1.05 -15.36
C LYS A 152 18.48 -0.31 -15.84
N ALA A 153 17.29 -0.71 -15.38
CA ALA A 153 16.64 -1.96 -15.73
C ALA A 153 15.74 -1.84 -16.98
N ASN A 154 15.77 -0.72 -17.69
CA ASN A 154 15.00 -0.49 -18.91
C ASN A 154 15.92 -0.68 -20.13
#